data_AF-A0A7Y5QLW3-F1
#
_entry.id   AF-A0A7Y5QLW3-F1
#
_cell.length_a   1.000
_cell.length_b   1.000
_cell.length_c   1.000
_cell.angle_alpha   90.00
_cell.angle_beta   90.00
_cell.angle_gamma   90.00
#
_symmetry.space_group_name_H-M   'P 1'
#
loop_
_entity.id
_entity.type
_entity.pdbx_description
1 polymer ?
#
loop_
_entity_poly.entity_id
_entity_poly.type
_entity_poly.pdbx_seq_one_letter_code
_entity_poly.pdbx_strand_id
1 'polypeptide(L)'
;AGTATGLPFGDYAYSGLLGYRVLGLVPFPIPISWFYMLVGSLAIVARLRPAADTARVNWRWAMLAGLLMVAWDISMDPAMVSTGHWRWGGGEMFLPLPGWGRAFFTRDVFYGMPLSNWLGWFLTATLIARVMLLLIPPRRVADRIAPSSFPLALYVANGVMPVALCLREGFWWAALLGALAMGVPAGLAWRRSLVDVSTSPPLAQARA
;
A
#
# COMPACT_ATOMS: atom_id res chain seq x y z
N ALA A 1 13.14 13.77 4.44
CA ALA A 1 13.36 12.85 5.58
C ALA A 1 13.66 11.46 5.07
N GLY A 2 12.66 10.68 4.61
CA GLY A 2 12.80 9.29 4.10
C GLY A 2 14.10 8.95 3.34
N THR A 3 14.23 9.41 2.09
CA THR A 3 15.41 9.14 1.24
C THR A 3 16.68 9.89 1.64
N ALA A 4 16.55 10.95 2.44
CA ALA A 4 17.68 11.77 2.87
C ALA A 4 18.37 11.21 4.12
N THR A 5 17.62 10.53 5.00
CA THR A 5 18.12 10.02 6.28
C THR A 5 17.99 8.50 6.41
N GLY A 6 17.38 7.85 5.43
CA GLY A 6 17.01 6.43 5.47
C GLY A 6 15.90 6.09 6.47
N LEU A 7 15.44 7.01 7.32
CA LEU A 7 14.41 6.72 8.31
C LEU A 7 13.00 7.06 7.78
N PRO A 8 11.99 6.20 7.99
CA PRO A 8 12.01 4.89 8.67
C PRO A 8 12.31 3.67 7.76
N PHE A 9 12.58 3.88 6.47
CA PHE A 9 12.49 2.83 5.45
C PHE A 9 13.75 1.94 5.30
N GLY A 10 14.92 2.47 5.59
CA GLY A 10 16.22 1.90 5.23
C GLY A 10 17.00 2.83 4.29
N ASP A 11 18.25 2.47 4.02
CA ASP A 11 19.13 3.24 3.14
C ASP A 11 18.81 2.87 1.69
N TYR A 12 18.19 3.77 0.93
CA TYR A 12 17.86 3.54 -0.48
C TYR A 12 17.85 4.84 -1.29
N ALA A 13 18.09 4.69 -2.59
CA ALA A 13 18.06 5.79 -3.54
C ALA A 13 17.25 5.43 -4.79
N TYR A 14 16.40 6.36 -5.23
CA TYR A 14 15.73 6.28 -6.52
C TYR A 14 16.71 6.51 -7.67
N SER A 15 16.48 5.85 -8.81
CA SER A 15 17.18 6.13 -10.06
C SER A 15 16.53 7.30 -10.82
N GLY A 16 17.03 7.59 -12.01
CA GLY A 16 16.46 8.62 -12.92
C GLY A 16 15.28 8.11 -13.77
N LEU A 17 14.95 6.81 -13.71
CA LEU A 17 13.96 6.19 -14.59
C LEU A 17 12.52 6.67 -14.32
N LEU A 18 12.25 7.18 -13.12
CA LEU A 18 10.92 7.62 -12.68
C LEU A 18 10.64 9.11 -12.98
N GLY A 19 11.50 9.75 -13.79
CA GLY A 19 11.32 11.12 -14.23
C GLY A 19 11.61 12.16 -13.15
N TYR A 20 10.88 13.28 -13.22
CA TYR A 20 11.09 14.45 -12.34
C TYR A 20 10.85 14.12 -10.86
N ARG A 21 11.67 14.72 -9.99
CA ARG A 21 11.59 14.54 -8.53
C ARG A 21 11.00 15.77 -7.84
N VAL A 22 9.98 15.54 -7.03
CA VAL A 22 9.42 16.55 -6.13
C VAL A 22 10.48 16.92 -5.08
N LEU A 23 10.83 18.22 -5.02
CA LEU A 23 11.88 18.76 -4.16
C LEU A 23 13.25 18.09 -4.35
N GLY A 24 13.51 17.47 -5.52
CA GLY A 24 14.73 16.69 -5.76
C GLY A 24 14.79 15.32 -5.06
N LEU A 25 13.78 14.96 -4.26
CA LEU A 25 13.83 13.81 -3.34
C LEU A 25 13.04 12.60 -3.83
N VAL A 26 11.77 12.78 -4.19
CA VAL A 26 10.84 11.68 -4.49
C VAL A 26 10.32 11.82 -5.91
N PRO A 27 10.47 10.81 -6.79
CA PRO A 27 9.91 10.84 -8.13
C PRO A 27 8.40 11.08 -8.12
N PHE A 28 7.94 11.98 -9.00
CA PHE A 28 6.54 12.43 -9.07
C PHE A 28 5.48 11.32 -9.24
N PRO A 29 5.72 10.23 -9.98
CA PRO A 29 4.75 9.15 -10.11
C PRO A 29 4.45 8.42 -8.78
N ILE A 30 5.41 8.37 -7.86
CA ILE A 30 5.31 7.60 -6.61
C ILE A 30 4.17 8.08 -5.70
N PRO A 31 4.09 9.38 -5.31
CA PRO A 31 3.00 9.83 -4.45
C PRO A 31 1.62 9.65 -5.11
N ILE A 32 1.54 9.77 -6.44
CA ILE A 32 0.29 9.54 -7.18
C ILE A 32 -0.10 8.05 -7.07
N SER A 33 0.85 7.16 -7.40
CA SER A 33 0.61 5.73 -7.37
C SER A 33 0.18 5.25 -5.99
N TRP A 34 0.90 5.73 -4.99
CA TRP A 34 0.69 5.40 -3.61
C TRP A 34 -0.67 5.92 -3.09
N PHE A 35 -1.08 7.14 -3.46
CA PHE A 35 -2.31 7.72 -2.95
C PHE A 35 -3.57 7.00 -3.47
N TYR A 36 -3.65 6.67 -4.77
CA TYR A 36 -4.80 5.91 -5.25
C TYR A 36 -4.79 4.46 -4.71
N MET A 37 -3.63 3.86 -4.48
CA MET A 37 -3.52 2.54 -3.83
C MET A 37 -4.06 2.59 -2.40
N LEU A 38 -3.81 3.69 -1.68
CA LEU A 38 -4.37 3.88 -0.35
C LEU A 38 -5.89 4.05 -0.39
N VAL A 39 -6.44 4.76 -1.38
CA VAL A 39 -7.89 4.85 -1.60
C VAL A 39 -8.48 3.46 -1.88
N GLY A 40 -7.84 2.65 -2.74
CA GLY A 40 -8.23 1.26 -2.98
C GLY A 40 -8.20 0.41 -1.70
N SER A 41 -7.18 0.60 -0.87
CA SER A 41 -7.04 -0.06 0.43
C SER A 41 -8.18 0.31 1.39
N LEU A 42 -8.52 1.59 1.51
CA LEU A 42 -9.67 2.04 2.31
C LEU A 42 -11.00 1.52 1.75
N ALA A 43 -11.13 1.40 0.43
CA ALA A 43 -12.30 0.82 -0.22
C ALA A 43 -12.46 -0.69 0.08
N ILE A 44 -11.36 -1.43 0.20
CA ILE A 44 -11.35 -2.82 0.67
C ILE A 44 -11.77 -2.89 2.14
N VAL A 45 -11.15 -2.07 3.00
CA VAL A 45 -11.47 -2.03 4.43
C VAL A 45 -12.94 -1.71 4.66
N ALA A 46 -13.50 -0.75 3.93
CA ALA A 46 -14.90 -0.34 4.06
C ALA A 46 -15.90 -1.45 3.73
N ARG A 47 -15.55 -2.38 2.83
CA ARG A 47 -16.38 -3.56 2.51
C ARG A 47 -16.19 -4.69 3.52
N LEU A 48 -14.99 -4.80 4.08
CA LEU A 48 -14.64 -5.91 4.97
C LEU A 48 -14.98 -5.64 6.44
N ARG A 49 -15.06 -4.37 6.84
CA ARG A 49 -15.18 -3.96 8.24
C ARG A 49 -16.40 -3.06 8.45
N PRO A 50 -17.06 -3.17 9.63
CA PRO A 50 -18.09 -2.20 10.01
C PRO A 50 -17.55 -0.77 10.02
N ALA A 51 -18.34 0.16 9.52
CA ALA A 51 -18.07 1.59 9.55
C ALA A 51 -18.71 2.23 10.80
N ALA A 52 -17.91 2.98 11.55
CA ALA A 52 -18.38 3.85 12.62
C ALA A 52 -17.38 4.99 12.82
N ASP A 53 -17.87 6.20 13.08
CA ASP A 53 -17.04 7.40 13.18
C ASP A 53 -16.48 7.57 14.60
N THR A 54 -15.79 6.54 15.07
CA THR A 54 -15.15 6.51 16.39
C THR A 54 -13.64 6.47 16.24
N ALA A 55 -12.91 7.01 17.21
CA ALA A 55 -11.45 6.97 17.21
C ALA A 55 -10.89 5.54 17.07
N ARG A 56 -11.54 4.57 17.73
CA ARG A 56 -11.15 3.15 17.67
C ARG A 56 -11.29 2.56 16.26
N VAL A 57 -12.40 2.83 15.59
CA VAL A 57 -12.63 2.34 14.22
C VAL A 57 -11.73 3.06 13.23
N ASN A 58 -11.52 4.37 13.38
CA ASN A 58 -10.59 5.15 12.58
C ASN A 58 -9.17 4.56 12.61
N TRP A 59 -8.64 4.28 13.81
CA TRP A 59 -7.32 3.67 13.96
C TRP A 59 -7.26 2.26 13.38
N ARG A 60 -8.31 1.46 13.60
CA ARG A 60 -8.39 0.11 13.03
C ARG A 60 -8.40 0.14 11.51
N TRP A 61 -9.16 1.04 10.91
CA TRP A 61 -9.23 1.21 9.46
C TRP A 61 -7.89 1.69 8.89
N ALA A 62 -7.25 2.66 9.55
CA ALA A 62 -5.94 3.16 9.16
C ALA A 62 -4.87 2.07 9.17
N MET A 63 -4.81 1.25 10.23
CA MET A 63 -3.86 0.13 10.32
C MET A 63 -4.14 -0.95 9.26
N LEU A 64 -5.40 -1.30 9.02
CA LEU A 64 -5.74 -2.28 7.98
C LEU A 64 -5.40 -1.76 6.58
N ALA A 65 -5.64 -0.48 6.30
CA ALA A 65 -5.22 0.14 5.05
C ALA A 65 -3.68 0.14 4.93
N GLY A 66 -2.97 0.39 6.03
CA GLY A 66 -1.50 0.28 6.08
C GLY A 66 -0.99 -1.12 5.76
N LEU A 67 -1.63 -2.17 6.26
CA LEU A 67 -1.28 -3.55 5.92
C LEU A 67 -1.53 -3.87 4.43
N LEU A 68 -2.60 -3.34 3.84
CA LEU A 68 -2.90 -3.51 2.41
C LEU A 68 -1.91 -2.76 1.51
N MET A 69 -1.35 -1.64 1.98
CA MET A 69 -0.24 -0.97 1.30
C MET A 69 1.03 -1.81 1.35
N VAL A 70 1.38 -2.37 2.52
CA VAL A 70 2.53 -3.29 2.63
C VAL A 70 2.32 -4.57 1.80
N ALA A 71 1.10 -5.07 1.69
CA ALA A 71 0.78 -6.23 0.85
C ALA A 71 1.15 -6.02 -0.62
N TRP A 72 1.04 -4.78 -1.11
CA TRP A 72 1.49 -4.39 -2.45
C TRP A 72 3.03 -4.39 -2.55
N ASP A 73 3.68 -3.82 -1.55
CA ASP A 73 5.15 -3.70 -1.46
C ASP A 73 5.87 -5.06 -1.47
N ILE A 74 5.22 -6.14 -0.98
CA ILE A 74 5.76 -7.51 -1.05
C ILE A 74 6.20 -7.88 -2.47
N SER A 75 5.45 -7.47 -3.50
CA SER A 75 5.85 -7.71 -4.90
C SER A 75 6.46 -6.47 -5.55
N MET A 76 6.05 -5.26 -5.14
CA MET A 76 6.51 -4.03 -5.76
C MET A 76 8.00 -3.78 -5.51
N ASP A 77 8.48 -3.95 -4.27
CA ASP A 77 9.89 -3.68 -3.96
C ASP A 77 10.85 -4.59 -4.74
N PRO A 78 10.70 -5.94 -4.72
CA PRO A 78 11.55 -6.81 -5.50
C PRO A 78 11.52 -6.48 -7.01
N ALA A 79 10.33 -6.18 -7.55
CA ALA A 79 10.16 -5.84 -8.96
C ALA A 79 10.84 -4.52 -9.34
N MET A 80 10.77 -3.49 -8.49
CA MET A 80 11.34 -2.18 -8.76
C MET A 80 12.86 -2.17 -8.55
N VAL A 81 13.37 -2.97 -7.62
CA VAL A 81 14.81 -3.19 -7.44
C VAL A 81 15.40 -3.91 -8.66
N SER A 82 14.78 -5.00 -9.12
CA SER A 82 15.29 -5.77 -10.27
C SER A 82 15.28 -4.98 -11.58
N THR A 83 14.29 -4.09 -11.73
CA THR A 83 14.19 -3.20 -12.90
C THR A 83 14.96 -1.89 -12.74
N GLY A 84 15.69 -1.70 -11.64
CA GLY A 84 16.60 -0.57 -11.44
C GLY A 84 15.94 0.77 -11.13
N HIS A 85 14.69 0.78 -10.66
CA HIS A 85 13.97 2.00 -10.27
C HIS A 85 14.46 2.57 -8.93
N TRP A 86 14.88 1.69 -8.01
CA TRP A 86 15.62 2.07 -6.81
C TRP A 86 16.63 0.99 -6.42
N ARG A 87 17.59 1.38 -5.59
CA ARG A 87 18.64 0.50 -5.08
C ARG A 87 18.82 0.72 -3.59
N TRP A 88 19.06 -0.37 -2.87
CA TRP A 88 19.43 -0.35 -1.46
C TRP A 88 20.89 0.05 -1.31
N GLY A 89 21.18 0.92 -0.33
CA GLY A 89 22.51 1.39 0.01
C GLY A 89 23.25 0.44 0.94
N GLY A 90 24.53 0.75 1.18
CA GLY A 90 25.41 -0.06 2.03
C GLY A 90 25.11 0.05 3.54
N GLY A 91 24.19 0.92 3.94
CA GLY A 91 23.85 1.11 5.34
C GLY A 91 24.77 2.09 6.07
N GLU A 92 25.52 2.90 5.32
CA GLU A 92 26.46 3.90 5.85
C GLU A 92 25.76 4.89 6.78
N MET A 93 24.50 5.23 6.46
CA MET A 93 23.63 6.09 7.26
C MET A 93 23.37 5.56 8.68
N PHE A 94 23.57 4.27 8.91
CA PHE A 94 23.27 3.58 10.17
C PHE A 94 24.52 3.08 10.90
N LEU A 95 25.72 3.49 10.47
CA LEU A 95 26.97 3.20 11.17
C LEU A 95 26.96 3.60 12.66
N PRO A 96 26.35 4.73 13.08
CA PRO A 96 26.31 5.10 14.49
C PRO A 96 25.40 4.21 15.36
N LEU A 97 24.49 3.41 14.76
CA LEU A 97 23.57 2.56 15.51
C LEU A 97 24.24 1.30 16.07
N PRO A 98 23.76 0.76 17.20
CA PRO A 98 24.19 -0.55 17.68
C PRO A 98 23.91 -1.65 16.66
N GLY A 99 24.64 -2.77 16.72
CA GLY A 99 24.61 -3.81 15.69
C GLY A 99 23.21 -4.33 15.33
N TRP A 100 22.32 -4.48 16.32
CA TRP A 100 20.94 -4.89 16.08
C TRP A 100 20.12 -3.80 15.35
N GLY A 101 20.34 -2.52 15.67
CA GLY A 101 19.67 -1.40 15.05
C GLY A 101 20.14 -1.21 13.61
N ARG A 102 21.45 -1.33 13.36
CA ARG A 102 21.99 -1.33 12.00
C ARG A 102 21.40 -2.49 11.19
N ALA A 103 21.43 -3.72 11.72
CA ALA A 103 20.86 -4.87 11.04
C ALA A 103 19.37 -4.68 10.71
N PHE A 104 18.59 -4.02 11.57
CA PHE A 104 17.18 -3.74 11.29
C PHE A 104 16.98 -2.87 10.03
N PHE A 105 17.88 -1.91 9.79
CA PHE A 105 17.78 -0.96 8.67
C PHE A 105 18.54 -1.37 7.41
N THR A 106 19.44 -2.35 7.49
CA THR A 106 20.38 -2.66 6.38
C THR A 106 20.44 -4.12 6.00
N ARG A 107 19.96 -5.03 6.84
CA ARG A 107 20.04 -6.47 6.54
C ARG A 107 19.07 -6.78 5.41
N ASP A 108 19.59 -7.39 4.36
CA ASP A 108 18.75 -7.99 3.33
C ASP A 108 17.94 -9.15 3.95
N VAL A 109 16.63 -8.96 4.03
CA VAL A 109 15.69 -9.97 4.52
C VAL A 109 14.75 -10.44 3.41
N PHE A 110 14.45 -9.60 2.42
CA PHE A 110 13.51 -9.92 1.36
C PHE A 110 13.93 -9.30 0.03
N TYR A 111 14.68 -10.06 -0.80
CA TYR A 111 15.12 -9.65 -2.14
C TYR A 111 15.84 -8.28 -2.18
N GLY A 112 16.82 -8.10 -1.32
CA GLY A 112 17.61 -6.87 -1.18
C GLY A 112 17.09 -5.92 -0.10
N MET A 113 15.86 -6.11 0.39
CA MET A 113 15.17 -5.13 1.22
C MET A 113 15.27 -5.44 2.73
N PRO A 114 15.48 -4.41 3.58
CA PRO A 114 15.42 -4.53 5.04
C PRO A 114 13.99 -4.53 5.58
N LEU A 115 13.80 -5.17 6.74
CA LEU A 115 12.49 -5.19 7.43
C LEU A 115 11.99 -3.79 7.82
N SER A 116 12.92 -2.85 8.03
CA SER A 116 12.57 -1.45 8.26
C SER A 116 11.69 -0.87 7.16
N ASN A 117 11.82 -1.34 5.92
CA ASN A 117 11.07 -0.79 4.80
C ASN A 117 9.57 -1.06 4.95
N TRP A 118 9.18 -2.31 5.21
CA TRP A 118 7.79 -2.65 5.47
C TRP A 118 7.24 -1.96 6.71
N LEU A 119 8.04 -1.82 7.79
CA LEU A 119 7.61 -1.05 8.96
C LEU A 119 7.39 0.43 8.59
N GLY A 120 8.33 1.01 7.84
CA GLY A 120 8.27 2.39 7.38
C GLY A 120 7.04 2.67 6.54
N TRP A 121 6.74 1.81 5.57
CA TRP A 121 5.54 1.91 4.74
C TRP A 121 4.26 1.66 5.52
N PHE A 122 4.25 0.69 6.44
CA PHE A 122 3.11 0.48 7.34
C PHE A 122 2.79 1.72 8.17
N LEU A 123 3.80 2.32 8.81
CA LEU A 123 3.63 3.51 9.67
C LEU A 123 3.19 4.72 8.85
N THR A 124 3.83 4.93 7.69
CA THR A 124 3.52 6.04 6.78
C THR A 124 2.09 5.91 6.25
N ALA A 125 1.71 4.72 5.78
CA ALA A 125 0.37 4.43 5.30
C ALA A 125 -0.68 4.59 6.40
N THR A 126 -0.41 4.07 7.59
CA THR A 126 -1.31 4.20 8.75
C THR A 126 -1.51 5.67 9.12
N LEU A 127 -0.44 6.47 9.17
CA LEU A 127 -0.54 7.89 9.54
C LEU A 127 -1.31 8.70 8.50
N ILE A 128 -1.02 8.51 7.21
CA ILE A 128 -1.72 9.23 6.13
C ILE A 128 -3.19 8.77 6.08
N ALA A 129 -3.47 7.47 6.17
CA ALA A 129 -4.83 6.95 6.26
C ALA A 129 -5.57 7.55 7.48
N ARG A 130 -4.88 7.70 8.61
CA ARG A 130 -5.46 8.30 9.82
C ARG A 130 -5.86 9.74 9.58
N VAL A 131 -5.01 10.54 8.93
CA VAL A 131 -5.31 11.93 8.55
C VAL A 131 -6.47 11.99 7.57
N MET A 132 -6.48 11.13 6.54
CA MET A 132 -7.59 11.05 5.60
C MET A 132 -8.91 10.73 6.31
N LEU A 133 -8.91 9.81 7.28
CA LEU A 133 -10.09 9.42 8.06
C LEU A 133 -10.52 10.48 9.09
N LEU A 134 -9.69 11.49 9.39
CA LEU A 134 -10.14 12.69 10.12
C LEU A 134 -10.95 13.62 9.23
N LEU A 135 -10.62 13.70 7.94
CA LEU A 135 -11.29 14.57 6.96
C LEU A 135 -12.51 13.90 6.33
N ILE A 136 -12.42 12.59 6.10
CA ILE A 136 -13.44 11.75 5.46
C ILE A 136 -13.68 10.53 6.36
N PRO A 137 -14.62 10.62 7.31
CA PRO A 137 -14.84 9.55 8.28
C PRO A 137 -15.25 8.20 7.65
N PRO A 138 -15.06 7.07 8.35
CA PRO A 138 -15.35 5.72 7.87
C PRO A 138 -16.74 5.55 7.26
N ARG A 139 -17.79 6.14 7.87
CA ARG A 139 -19.14 6.08 7.28
C ARG A 139 -19.19 6.72 5.90
N ARG A 140 -18.60 7.91 5.74
CA ARG A 140 -18.56 8.60 4.43
C ARG A 140 -17.73 7.81 3.40
N VAL A 141 -16.64 7.17 3.80
CA VAL A 141 -15.87 6.27 2.92
C VAL A 141 -16.73 5.07 2.50
N ALA A 142 -17.41 4.42 3.45
CA ALA A 142 -18.33 3.32 3.17
C ALA A 142 -19.45 3.74 2.21
N ASP A 143 -20.07 4.90 2.43
CA ASP A 143 -21.21 5.34 1.63
C ASP A 143 -20.81 5.82 0.22
N ARG A 144 -19.64 6.44 0.06
CA ARG A 144 -19.24 7.09 -1.21
C ARG A 144 -18.23 6.30 -2.03
N ILE A 145 -17.38 5.50 -1.40
CA ILE A 145 -16.28 4.80 -2.07
C ILE A 145 -16.58 3.30 -2.18
N ALA A 146 -17.18 2.69 -1.15
CA ALA A 146 -17.46 1.26 -1.16
C ALA A 146 -18.53 0.76 -2.18
N PRO A 147 -19.41 1.60 -2.75
CA PRO A 147 -20.30 1.12 -3.81
C PRO A 147 -19.60 0.94 -5.17
N SER A 148 -18.57 1.73 -5.46
CA SER A 148 -17.88 1.69 -6.76
C SER A 148 -16.82 0.59 -6.80
N SER A 149 -16.84 -0.27 -7.82
CA SER A 149 -15.80 -1.28 -8.05
C SER A 149 -14.46 -0.69 -8.52
N PHE A 150 -14.46 0.58 -8.96
CA PHE A 150 -13.29 1.21 -9.58
C PHE A 150 -12.04 1.25 -8.68
N PRO A 151 -12.10 1.68 -7.40
CA PRO A 151 -10.92 1.65 -6.53
C PRO A 151 -10.36 0.24 -6.30
N LEU A 152 -11.23 -0.77 -6.29
CA LEU A 152 -10.83 -2.17 -6.13
C LEU A 152 -10.17 -2.70 -7.41
N ALA A 153 -10.72 -2.35 -8.57
CA ALA A 153 -10.12 -2.66 -9.87
C ALA A 153 -8.74 -2.00 -10.02
N LEU A 154 -8.59 -0.74 -9.62
CA LEU A 154 -7.30 -0.04 -9.60
C LEU A 154 -6.29 -0.73 -8.68
N TYR A 155 -6.70 -1.12 -7.47
CA TYR A 155 -5.83 -1.83 -6.53
C TYR A 155 -5.31 -3.15 -7.11
N VAL A 156 -6.21 -3.96 -7.68
CA VAL A 156 -5.84 -5.24 -8.31
C VAL A 156 -4.98 -5.02 -9.54
N ALA A 157 -5.35 -4.10 -10.43
CA ALA A 157 -4.59 -3.80 -11.65
C ALA A 157 -3.14 -3.36 -11.35
N ASN A 158 -2.94 -2.57 -10.29
CA ASN A 158 -1.61 -2.15 -9.86
C ASN A 158 -0.79 -3.27 -9.20
N GLY A 159 -1.43 -4.35 -8.74
CA GLY A 159 -0.76 -5.56 -8.28
C GLY A 159 -0.28 -6.46 -9.43
N VAL A 160 -0.89 -6.37 -10.62
CA VAL A 160 -0.55 -7.25 -11.75
C VAL A 160 0.89 -7.05 -12.22
N MET A 161 1.29 -5.79 -12.45
CA MET A 161 2.63 -5.46 -12.94
C MET A 161 3.75 -5.98 -12.02
N PRO A 162 3.78 -5.66 -10.71
CA PRO A 162 4.87 -6.11 -9.85
C PRO A 162 4.90 -7.63 -9.67
N VAL A 163 3.74 -8.29 -9.58
CA VAL A 163 3.67 -9.76 -9.55
C VAL A 163 4.21 -10.36 -10.85
N ALA A 164 3.84 -9.82 -12.02
CA ALA A 164 4.33 -10.30 -13.30
C ALA A 164 5.84 -10.13 -13.45
N LEU A 165 6.40 -9.00 -13.01
CA LEU A 165 7.84 -8.80 -12.97
C LEU A 165 8.53 -9.77 -12.02
N CYS A 166 7.99 -10.00 -10.82
CA CYS A 166 8.52 -11.00 -9.90
C CYS A 166 8.55 -12.40 -10.53
N LEU A 167 7.49 -12.80 -11.24
CA LEU A 167 7.45 -14.08 -11.96
C LEU A 167 8.51 -14.13 -13.06
N ARG A 168 8.68 -13.04 -13.82
CA ARG A 168 9.70 -12.93 -14.89
C ARG A 168 11.12 -13.10 -14.35
N GLU A 169 11.42 -12.50 -13.20
CA GLU A 169 12.74 -12.54 -12.56
C GLU A 169 12.96 -13.80 -11.69
N GLY A 170 11.98 -14.72 -11.63
CA GLY A 170 12.07 -15.93 -10.81
C GLY A 170 11.91 -15.69 -9.30
N PHE A 171 11.39 -14.53 -8.89
CA PHE A 171 11.09 -14.20 -7.50
C PHE A 171 9.75 -14.82 -7.06
N TRP A 172 9.69 -16.15 -7.05
CA TRP A 172 8.46 -16.90 -6.82
C TRP A 172 7.78 -16.57 -5.49
N TRP A 173 8.55 -16.34 -4.41
CA TRP A 173 7.98 -15.99 -3.11
C TRP A 173 7.40 -14.58 -3.09
N ALA A 174 8.07 -13.60 -3.70
CA ALA A 174 7.52 -12.25 -3.84
C ALA A 174 6.22 -12.26 -4.67
N ALA A 175 6.21 -13.02 -5.78
CA ALA A 175 5.03 -13.16 -6.62
C ALA A 175 3.88 -13.85 -5.86
N LEU A 176 4.11 -15.00 -5.24
CA LEU A 176 3.08 -15.78 -4.55
C LEU A 176 2.54 -15.03 -3.33
N LEU A 177 3.42 -14.55 -2.45
CA LEU A 177 3.01 -13.86 -1.23
C LEU A 177 2.34 -12.53 -1.55
N GLY A 178 2.86 -11.76 -2.52
CA GLY A 178 2.23 -10.52 -2.97
C GLY A 178 0.84 -10.77 -3.58
N ALA A 179 0.72 -11.75 -4.48
CA ALA A 179 -0.55 -12.11 -5.09
C ALA A 179 -1.58 -12.58 -4.05
N LEU A 180 -1.18 -13.37 -3.06
CA LEU A 180 -2.09 -13.81 -1.99
C LEU A 180 -2.45 -12.66 -1.05
N ALA A 181 -1.46 -11.87 -0.60
CA ALA A 181 -1.68 -10.77 0.34
C ALA A 181 -2.57 -9.67 -0.24
N MET A 182 -2.47 -9.40 -1.55
CA MET A 182 -3.37 -8.48 -2.25
C MET A 182 -4.69 -9.13 -2.67
N GLY A 183 -4.61 -10.32 -3.27
CA GLY A 183 -5.73 -10.98 -3.94
C GLY A 183 -6.79 -11.51 -2.99
N VAL A 184 -6.41 -12.04 -1.83
CA VAL A 184 -7.35 -12.56 -0.83
C VAL A 184 -8.28 -11.44 -0.29
N PRO A 185 -7.77 -10.33 0.28
CA PRO A 185 -8.65 -9.27 0.77
C PRO A 185 -9.41 -8.58 -0.36
N ALA A 186 -8.81 -8.40 -1.54
CA ALA A 186 -9.49 -7.83 -2.69
C ALA A 186 -10.65 -8.72 -3.17
N GLY A 187 -10.45 -10.02 -3.26
CA GLY A 187 -11.47 -10.99 -3.64
C GLY A 187 -12.60 -11.09 -2.62
N LEU A 188 -12.28 -11.06 -1.33
CA LEU A 188 -13.29 -11.01 -0.26
C LEU A 188 -14.12 -9.72 -0.34
N ALA A 189 -13.48 -8.58 -0.60
CA ALA A 189 -14.16 -7.30 -0.78
C ALA A 189 -15.08 -7.31 -2.02
N TRP A 190 -14.62 -7.87 -3.13
CA TRP A 190 -15.40 -8.00 -4.36
C TRP A 190 -16.67 -8.82 -4.15
N ARG A 191 -16.55 -9.96 -3.44
CA ARG A 191 -17.69 -10.84 -3.15
C ARG A 191 -18.77 -10.14 -2.32
N ARG A 192 -18.40 -9.31 -1.34
CA ARG A 192 -19.40 -8.58 -0.53
C ARG A 192 -20.17 -7.53 -1.32
N SER A 193 -19.52 -6.85 -2.26
CA SER A 193 -20.21 -5.90 -3.13
C SER A 193 -21.28 -6.55 -4.01
N LEU A 194 -21.05 -7.79 -4.46
CA LEU A 194 -22.06 -8.51 -5.26
C LEU A 194 -23.28 -8.90 -4.41
N VAL A 195 -23.08 -9.25 -3.14
CA VAL A 195 -24.17 -9.60 -2.22
C VAL A 195 -25.06 -8.38 -1.94
N ASP A 196 -24.47 -7.24 -1.56
CA ASP A 196 -25.25 -6.04 -1.20
C ASP A 196 -26.07 -5.48 -2.39
N VAL A 197 -25.55 -5.60 -3.62
CA VAL A 197 -26.28 -5.21 -4.84
C VAL A 197 -27.46 -6.14 -5.12
N SER A 198 -27.31 -7.45 -4.88
CA SER A 198 -28.38 -8.44 -5.13
C SER A 198 -29.54 -8.34 -4.14
N THR A 199 -29.30 -7.82 -2.93
CA THR A 199 -30.30 -7.70 -1.86
C THR A 199 -30.99 -6.34 -1.78
N SER A 200 -30.56 -5.37 -2.60
CA SER A 200 -31.17 -4.05 -2.63
C SER A 200 -32.43 -4.07 -3.50
N PRO A 201 -33.63 -3.70 -3.00
CA PRO A 201 -34.84 -3.63 -3.83
C PRO A 201 -34.60 -2.65 -5.00
N PRO A 202 -35.12 -2.93 -6.20
CA PRO A 202 -34.95 -2.03 -7.34
C PRO A 202 -35.47 -0.66 -6.95
N LEU A 203 -34.62 0.36 -7.11
CA LEU A 203 -34.94 1.77 -6.88
C LEU A 203 -36.25 2.08 -7.62
N ALA A 204 -37.36 2.14 -6.87
CA ALA A 204 -38.59 2.68 -7.38
C ALA A 204 -38.28 4.09 -7.88
N GLN A 205 -38.51 4.29 -9.17
CA GLN A 205 -38.33 5.57 -9.83
C GLN A 205 -39.20 6.60 -9.09
N ALA A 206 -38.59 7.40 -8.23
CA ALA A 206 -39.15 8.66 -7.79
C ALA A 206 -39.02 9.63 -8.96
N ARG A 207 -39.87 9.46 -9.98
CA ARG A 207 -40.23 10.51 -10.91
C ARG A 207 -41.44 11.24 -10.32
N ALA A 208 -41.30 12.56 -10.32
CA ALA A 208 -42.23 13.57 -9.84
C ALA A 208 -43.64 13.45 -10.43
#